data_AF-A0A936VX91-F1
#
_entry.id   AF-A0A936VX91-F1
#
_cell.length_a   1.000
_cell.length_b   1.000
_cell.length_c   1.000
_cell.angle_alpha   90.00
_cell.angle_beta   90.00
_cell.angle_gamma   90.00
#
_symmetry.space_group_name_H-M   'P 1'
#
loop_
_entity.id
_entity.type
_entity.pdbx_description
1 polymer ?
#
loop_
_entity_poly.entity_id
_entity_poly.type
_entity_poly.pdbx_seq_one_letter_code
_entity_poly.pdbx_strand_id
1 'polypeptide(L)'
;MNNRKKLTRAAMESLAIVAYKQPVTKSEIEQIRGVNSDHSIQKLLEKELIEITGRSEGPGKPILFGTSQRFMEYFGLKSLTELPKSKDFHMPSQEIGEPSPIEEQAVDIIRPNAAITEIIGEDE
;
A
#
# COMPACT_ATOMS: atom_id res chain seq x y z
N MET A 1 -6.03 25.44 9.58
CA MET A 1 -5.10 24.57 8.82
C MET A 1 -5.34 23.13 9.23
N ASN A 2 -6.14 22.36 8.47
CA ASN A 2 -6.35 20.93 8.74
C ASN A 2 -5.07 20.18 8.38
N ASN A 3 -4.15 20.07 9.34
CA ASN A 3 -2.94 19.27 9.18
C ASN A 3 -3.32 17.79 9.18
N ARG A 4 -3.88 17.31 8.06
CA ARG A 4 -4.09 15.89 7.76
C ARG A 4 -2.72 15.26 7.53
N LYS A 5 -1.94 15.10 8.61
CA LYS A 5 -0.73 14.27 8.58
C LYS A 5 -1.15 12.90 8.04
N LYS A 6 -0.55 12.52 6.91
CA LYS A 6 -0.82 11.24 6.24
C LYS A 6 -0.66 10.11 7.26
N LEU A 7 -1.55 9.12 7.18
CA LEU A 7 -1.35 7.88 7.93
C LEU A 7 -0.06 7.24 7.44
N THR A 8 0.72 6.69 8.37
CA THR A 8 1.85 5.85 8.00
C THR A 8 1.34 4.59 7.32
N ARG A 9 2.21 3.94 6.54
CA ARG A 9 1.87 2.66 5.89
C ARG A 9 1.36 1.64 6.90
N ALA A 10 2.05 1.47 8.04
CA ALA A 10 1.65 0.53 9.08
C ALA A 10 0.26 0.86 9.69
N ALA A 11 -0.06 2.14 9.87
CA ALA A 11 -1.38 2.54 10.35
C ALA A 11 -2.46 2.30 9.29
N MET A 12 -2.16 2.52 8.01
CA MET A 12 -3.08 2.27 6.90
C MET A 12 -3.36 0.76 6.73
N GLU A 13 -2.33 -0.09 6.83
CA GLU A 13 -2.49 -1.55 6.81
C GLU A 13 -3.38 -2.03 7.96
N SER A 14 -3.15 -1.52 9.17
CA SER A 14 -3.97 -1.87 10.35
C SER A 14 -5.41 -1.40 10.20
N LEU A 15 -5.61 -0.19 9.67
CA LEU A 15 -6.94 0.37 9.41
C LEU A 15 -7.70 -0.43 8.37
N ALA A 16 -7.04 -0.88 7.30
CA ALA A 16 -7.65 -1.72 6.28
C ALA A 16 -8.16 -3.04 6.89
N ILE A 17 -7.37 -3.68 7.76
CA ILE A 17 -7.80 -4.90 8.45
C ILE A 17 -9.07 -4.63 9.25
N VAL A 18 -9.12 -3.56 10.06
CA VAL A 18 -10.32 -3.21 10.82
C VAL A 18 -11.52 -2.98 9.90
N ALA A 19 -11.36 -2.20 8.83
CA ALA A 19 -12.45 -1.88 7.91
C ALA A 19 -13.11 -3.12 7.28
N TYR A 20 -12.30 -4.12 6.89
CA TYR A 20 -12.79 -5.33 6.21
C TYR A 20 -13.11 -6.52 7.13
N LYS A 21 -12.59 -6.54 8.37
CA LYS A 21 -12.73 -7.69 9.30
C LYS A 21 -13.52 -7.35 10.57
N GLN A 22 -13.96 -6.12 10.75
CA GLN A 22 -14.73 -5.74 11.93
C GLN A 22 -15.98 -6.62 12.16
N PRO A 23 -16.34 -6.89 13.42
CA PRO A 23 -15.61 -6.55 14.64
C PRO A 23 -14.34 -7.42 14.82
N VAL A 24 -13.20 -6.80 15.13
CA VAL A 24 -11.89 -7.51 15.18
C VAL A 24 -11.10 -7.17 16.44
N THR A 25 -10.36 -8.12 16.99
CA THR A 25 -9.49 -7.92 18.16
C THR A 25 -8.08 -7.47 17.76
N LYS A 26 -7.33 -6.92 18.74
CA LYS A 26 -5.91 -6.61 18.53
C LYS A 26 -5.13 -7.84 18.06
N SER A 27 -5.30 -8.98 18.72
CA SER A 27 -4.54 -10.19 18.41
C SER A 27 -4.79 -10.68 16.99
N GLU A 28 -6.02 -10.57 16.48
CA GLU A 28 -6.32 -10.90 15.08
C GLU A 28 -5.66 -9.93 14.10
N ILE A 29 -5.61 -8.63 14.41
CA ILE A 29 -4.89 -7.64 13.61
C ILE A 29 -3.39 -8.00 13.55
N GLU A 30 -2.79 -8.31 14.70
CA GLU A 30 -1.38 -8.68 14.80
C GLU A 30 -1.07 -9.99 14.08
N GLN A 31 -1.97 -10.98 14.16
CA GLN A 31 -1.85 -12.24 13.45
C GLN A 31 -1.86 -12.04 11.93
N ILE A 32 -2.72 -11.15 11.41
CA ILE A 32 -2.78 -10.85 9.97
C ILE A 32 -1.57 -10.03 9.52
N ARG A 33 -1.11 -9.06 10.33
CA ARG A 33 0.05 -8.22 10.00
C ARG A 33 1.39 -8.93 10.22
N GLY A 34 1.42 -9.97 11.05
CA GLY A 34 2.65 -10.66 11.46
C GLY A 34 3.56 -9.86 12.39
N VAL A 35 3.11 -8.69 12.90
CA VAL A 35 3.90 -7.80 13.77
C VAL A 35 3.01 -7.08 14.78
N ASN A 36 3.61 -6.55 15.86
CA ASN A 36 2.90 -5.75 16.86
C ASN A 36 2.20 -4.54 16.21
N SER A 37 0.97 -4.27 16.66
CA SER A 37 0.10 -3.24 16.11
C SER A 37 -0.37 -2.20 17.13
N ASP A 38 0.19 -2.18 18.34
CA ASP A 38 -0.24 -1.31 19.44
C ASP A 38 -0.18 0.18 19.05
N HIS A 39 0.95 0.64 18.52
CA HIS A 39 1.10 2.04 18.12
C HIS A 39 0.15 2.43 16.97
N SER A 40 -0.08 1.52 16.00
CA SER A 40 -1.02 1.76 14.90
C SER A 40 -2.45 1.90 15.43
N ILE A 41 -2.89 0.97 16.28
CA ILE A 41 -4.23 0.99 16.89
C ILE A 41 -4.43 2.26 17.72
N GLN A 42 -3.47 2.59 18.58
CA GLN A 42 -3.51 3.81 19.39
C GLN A 42 -3.64 5.06 18.51
N LYS A 43 -2.84 5.15 17.43
CA LYS A 43 -2.91 6.29 16.51
C LYS A 43 -4.24 6.39 15.78
N LEU A 44 -4.84 5.27 15.41
CA LEU A 44 -6.13 5.25 14.73
C LEU A 44 -7.26 5.64 15.68
N LEU A 45 -7.21 5.23 16.95
CA LEU A 45 -8.13 5.66 18.00
C LEU A 45 -8.01 7.17 18.28
N GLU A 46 -6.79 7.70 18.42
CA GLU A 46 -6.54 9.15 18.59
C GLU A 46 -7.04 9.99 17.42
N LYS A 47 -7.08 9.40 16.23
CA LYS A 47 -7.62 10.02 15.02
C LYS A 47 -9.11 9.77 14.82
N GLU A 48 -9.72 9.05 15.76
CA GLU A 48 -11.11 8.62 15.75
C GLU A 48 -11.47 7.83 14.49
N LEU A 49 -10.49 7.22 13.78
CA LEU A 49 -10.77 6.43 12.57
C LEU A 49 -11.26 5.03 12.90
N ILE A 50 -10.98 4.55 14.11
CA ILE A 50 -11.53 3.31 14.66
C ILE A 50 -12.09 3.60 16.05
N GLU A 51 -12.97 2.72 16.51
CA GLU A 51 -13.62 2.80 17.81
C GLU A 51 -13.74 1.42 18.47
N ILE A 52 -14.02 1.41 19.76
CA ILE A 52 -14.30 0.19 20.52
C ILE A 52 -15.77 -0.16 20.32
N THR A 53 -16.03 -1.32 19.70
CA THR A 53 -17.38 -1.81 19.44
C THR A 53 -17.89 -2.75 20.53
N GLY A 54 -16.99 -3.25 21.39
CA GLY A 54 -17.36 -4.09 22.51
C GLY A 54 -16.19 -4.94 23.02
N ARG A 55 -16.52 -6.08 23.61
CA ARG A 55 -15.57 -7.11 24.05
C ARG A 55 -16.05 -8.46 23.52
N SER A 56 -15.11 -9.33 23.15
CA SER A 56 -15.47 -10.71 22.79
C SER A 56 -15.78 -11.57 24.02
N GLU A 57 -16.47 -12.68 23.80
CA GLU A 57 -16.84 -13.65 24.84
C GLU A 57 -15.70 -14.64 25.19
N GLY A 58 -14.57 -14.58 24.49
CA GLY A 58 -13.44 -15.50 24.70
C GLY A 58 -12.64 -15.24 25.99
N PRO A 59 -11.66 -16.12 26.29
CA PRO A 59 -10.76 -15.94 27.43
C PRO A 59 -10.08 -14.56 27.41
N GLY A 60 -10.09 -13.87 28.56
CA GLY A 60 -9.53 -12.52 28.69
C GLY A 60 -10.41 -11.39 28.12
N LYS A 61 -11.56 -11.72 27.50
CA LYS A 61 -12.54 -10.78 26.94
C LYS A 61 -11.88 -9.61 26.18
N PRO A 62 -11.08 -9.89 25.13
CA PRO A 62 -10.35 -8.87 24.40
C PRO A 62 -11.29 -7.85 23.76
N ILE A 63 -10.79 -6.63 23.64
CA ILE A 63 -11.48 -5.48 23.05
C ILE A 63 -11.70 -5.75 21.55
N LEU A 64 -12.91 -5.43 21.09
CA LEU A 64 -13.28 -5.45 19.68
C LEU A 64 -13.22 -4.03 19.11
N PHE A 65 -12.65 -3.92 17.92
CA PHE A 65 -12.50 -2.69 17.17
C PHE A 65 -13.37 -2.70 15.90
N GLY A 66 -13.86 -1.53 15.54
CA GLY A 66 -14.58 -1.25 14.30
C GLY A 66 -14.24 0.13 13.75
N THR A 67 -14.70 0.44 12.54
CA THR A 67 -14.56 1.77 11.94
C THR A 67 -15.64 2.71 12.46
N SER A 68 -15.29 3.97 12.67
CA SER A 68 -16.21 5.01 13.14
C SER A 68 -16.91 5.75 12.00
N GLN A 69 -17.79 6.70 12.35
CA GLN A 69 -18.32 7.68 11.39
C GLN A 69 -17.22 8.56 10.77
N ARG A 70 -16.19 8.89 11.55
CA ARG A 70 -15.07 9.73 11.07
C ARG A 70 -14.26 9.04 9.97
N PHE A 71 -14.16 7.72 10.00
CA PHE A 71 -13.59 6.94 8.89
C PHE A 71 -14.35 7.19 7.60
N MET A 72 -15.68 7.12 7.63
CA MET A 72 -16.53 7.37 6.46
C MET A 72 -16.30 8.75 5.88
N GLU A 73 -16.29 9.78 6.72
CA GLU A 73 -15.97 11.16 6.32
C GLU A 73 -14.55 11.31 5.76
N TYR A 74 -13.57 10.63 6.37
CA TYR A 74 -12.18 10.69 5.96
C TYR A 74 -11.97 10.12 4.55
N PHE A 75 -12.66 9.03 4.22
CA PHE A 75 -12.60 8.36 2.91
C PHE A 75 -13.67 8.82 1.92
N GLY A 76 -14.59 9.70 2.33
CA GLY A 76 -15.65 10.21 1.46
C GLY A 76 -16.70 9.15 1.10
N LEU A 77 -16.92 8.19 1.99
CA LEU A 77 -17.84 7.07 1.80
C LEU A 77 -19.17 7.35 2.53
N LYS A 78 -20.29 6.85 2.01
CA LYS A 78 -21.60 6.94 2.70
C LYS A 78 -21.86 5.76 3.62
N SER A 79 -21.39 4.57 3.26
CA SER A 79 -21.51 3.36 4.08
C SER A 79 -20.35 2.39 3.79
N LEU A 80 -20.11 1.44 4.71
CA LEU A 80 -19.07 0.41 4.53
C LEU A 80 -19.30 -0.46 3.28
N THR A 81 -20.51 -0.48 2.74
CA THR A 81 -20.84 -1.23 1.52
C THR A 81 -20.20 -0.66 0.26
N GLU A 82 -19.72 0.60 0.31
CA GLU A 82 -18.99 1.26 -0.77
C GLU A 82 -17.50 0.89 -0.80
N LEU A 83 -17.02 0.13 0.20
CA LEU A 83 -15.66 -0.39 0.17
C LEU A 83 -15.50 -1.39 -0.99
N PRO A 84 -14.38 -1.34 -1.73
CA PRO A 84 -14.07 -2.32 -2.78
C PRO A 84 -14.23 -3.75 -2.26
N LYS A 85 -14.99 -4.59 -2.96
CA LYS A 85 -15.15 -5.97 -2.54
C LYS A 85 -13.90 -6.76 -2.90
N SER A 86 -13.69 -7.88 -2.22
CA SER A 86 -12.52 -8.74 -2.48
C SER A 86 -12.40 -9.21 -3.95
N LYS A 87 -13.53 -9.28 -4.67
CA LYS A 87 -13.58 -9.63 -6.09
C LYS A 87 -13.13 -8.50 -7.02
N ASP A 88 -13.07 -7.27 -6.53
CA ASP A 88 -12.71 -6.09 -7.30
C ASP A 88 -11.22 -5.75 -7.22
N PHE A 89 -10.46 -6.47 -6.38
CA PHE A 89 -9.00 -6.36 -6.34
C PHE A 89 -8.40 -6.93 -7.62
N HIS A 90 -8.34 -6.10 -8.66
CA HIS A 90 -7.40 -6.29 -9.74
C HIS A 90 -6.04 -5.99 -9.14
N MET A 91 -5.22 -7.04 -8.94
CA MET A 91 -3.79 -6.83 -8.86
C MET A 91 -3.44 -6.14 -10.18
N PRO A 92 -2.94 -4.89 -10.17
CA PRO A 92 -2.40 -4.34 -11.40
C PRO A 92 -1.35 -5.35 -11.84
N SER A 93 -1.56 -5.96 -13.01
CA SER A 93 -0.50 -6.69 -13.69
C SER A 93 0.65 -5.72 -13.73
N GLN A 94 1.69 -5.98 -12.94
CA GLN A 94 2.93 -5.23 -13.04
C GLN A 94 3.57 -5.68 -14.36
N GLU A 95 3.01 -5.22 -15.48
CA GLU A 95 3.77 -5.16 -16.71
C GLU A 95 4.91 -4.20 -16.40
N ILE A 96 6.09 -4.79 -16.19
CA ILE A 96 7.36 -4.08 -16.14
C ILE A 96 7.34 -3.21 -17.39
N GLY A 97 7.20 -1.90 -17.18
CA GLY A 97 6.86 -0.97 -18.25
C GLY A 97 7.72 -1.20 -19.49
N GLU A 98 7.10 -1.05 -20.66
CA GLU A 98 7.89 -0.82 -21.87
C GLU A 98 8.89 0.30 -21.56
N PRO A 99 10.18 0.12 -21.89
CA PRO A 99 11.18 1.14 -21.62
C PRO A 99 10.73 2.44 -22.26
N SER A 100 10.77 3.53 -21.48
CA SER A 100 10.46 4.86 -22.02
C SER A 100 11.45 5.19 -23.15
N PRO A 101 11.05 5.85 -24.25
CA PRO A 101 11.91 6.15 -25.41
C PRO A 101 13.15 7.04 -25.13
N ILE A 102 13.43 7.39 -23.88
CA ILE A 102 14.46 8.37 -23.51
C ILE A 102 15.85 7.72 -23.41
N GLU A 103 15.96 6.39 -23.34
CA GLU A 103 17.26 5.71 -23.24
C GLU A 103 17.98 5.48 -24.59
N GLU A 104 17.36 5.80 -25.73
CA GLU A 104 17.95 5.50 -27.05
C GLU A 104 18.97 6.55 -27.54
N GLN A 105 19.05 7.74 -26.93
CA GLN A 105 19.93 8.82 -27.42
C GLN A 105 21.32 8.90 -26.76
N ALA A 106 21.63 8.04 -25.78
CA ALA A 106 22.94 8.08 -25.10
C ALA A 106 23.97 7.08 -25.66
N VAL A 107 23.58 6.17 -26.57
CA VAL A 107 24.46 5.10 -27.04
C VAL A 107 25.43 5.55 -28.15
N ASP A 108 25.15 6.67 -28.81
CA ASP A 108 25.97 7.15 -29.94
C ASP A 108 27.22 7.96 -29.55
N ILE A 109 27.40 8.31 -28.27
CA ILE A 109 28.56 9.11 -27.82
C ILE A 109 29.77 8.22 -27.44
N ILE A 110 29.56 6.91 -27.21
CA ILE A 110 30.57 6.00 -26.62
C ILE A 110 31.10 4.96 -27.65
N ARG A 111 30.93 5.18 -28.96
CA ARG A 111 31.62 4.35 -29.97
C ARG A 111 32.99 4.96 -30.31
N PRO A 112 34.13 4.38 -29.89
CA PRO A 112 35.41 4.73 -30.48
C PRO A 112 35.37 4.38 -31.97
N ASN A 113 35.83 5.33 -32.79
CA ASN A 113 35.74 5.33 -34.25
C ASN A 113 36.45 4.10 -34.87
N ALA A 114 35.69 3.06 -35.22
CA ALA A 114 36.19 1.86 -35.91
C ALA A 114 36.22 2.08 -37.44
N ALA A 115 36.88 3.15 -37.88
CA ALA A 115 37.04 3.48 -39.29
C ALA A 115 38.51 3.82 -39.63
N ILE A 116 39.42 2.85 -39.44
CA ILE A 116 40.78 2.90 -40.02
C ILE A 116 41.17 1.62 -40.76
N THR A 117 40.34 0.56 -40.77
CA THR A 117 40.75 -0.71 -41.41
C THR A 117 40.03 -0.95 -42.73
N GLU A 118 40.33 -0.12 -43.74
CA GLU A 118 40.06 -0.42 -45.15
C GLU A 118 40.89 0.49 -46.07
N ILE A 119 42.22 0.37 -46.06
CA ILE A 119 43.07 0.82 -47.19
C ILE A 119 44.28 -0.13 -47.30
N ILE A 120 44.43 -0.75 -48.48
CA ILE A 120 45.38 -1.78 -48.98
C ILE A 120 44.92 -3.23 -48.67
N GLY A 121 44.42 -4.04 -49.61
CA GLY A 121 44.58 -4.12 -51.06
C GLY A 121 45.11 -5.51 -51.39
N GLU A 122 44.28 -6.39 -51.96
CA GLU A 122 44.70 -7.65 -52.57
C GLU A 122 45.61 -7.35 -53.78
N ASP A 123 46.71 -8.10 -53.94
CA ASP A 123 47.21 -8.61 -55.23
C ASP A 123 48.47 -9.50 -55.01
N GLU A 124 48.38 -10.74 -55.53
CA GLU A 124 49.40 -11.77 -55.88
C GLU A 124 50.37 -12.37 -54.84
#